data_AF-A0A7S2E2Z9-F1
#
_entry.id   AF-A0A7S2E2Z9-F1
#
_cell.length_a   1.000
_cell.length_b   1.000
_cell.length_c   1.000
_cell.angle_alpha   90.00
_cell.angle_beta   90.00
_cell.angle_gamma   90.00
#
_symmetry.space_group_name_H-M   'P 1'
#
loop_
_entity.id
_entity.type
_entity.pdbx_description
1 polymer ?
#
loop_
_entity_poly.entity_id
_entity_poly.type
_entity_poly.pdbx_seq_one_letter_code
_entity_poly.pdbx_strand_id
1 'polypeptide(L)'
;MSAEDFIQYRRLIFTTLEPLLKDLRAQRDALDAAVSGCQELCQIIGDLQADTSNSPPRLETLVDIGQNCFVEAIISDASRLVVDMGAYGVHVELTISEAKPFLVARSTLLQRFGIDDIDGNHLGF
;
A
#
# COMPACT_ATOMS: atom_id res chain seq x y z
N MET A 1 -3.18 -15.84 -46.14
CA MET A 1 -2.90 -16.07 -44.71
C MET A 1 -2.90 -17.57 -44.49
N SER A 2 -1.74 -18.14 -44.17
CA SER A 2 -1.58 -19.60 -44.01
C SER A 2 -2.21 -20.05 -42.68
N ALA A 3 -2.69 -21.30 -42.61
CA ALA A 3 -3.23 -21.88 -41.38
C ALA A 3 -2.19 -21.92 -40.24
N GLU A 4 -0.90 -22.00 -40.58
CA GLU A 4 0.20 -21.95 -39.61
C GLU A 4 0.34 -20.58 -38.93
N ASP A 5 0.14 -19.49 -39.68
CA ASP A 5 0.21 -18.12 -39.14
C ASP A 5 -0.87 -17.90 -38.07
N PHE A 6 -2.06 -18.46 -38.29
CA PHE A 6 -3.18 -18.38 -37.35
C PHE A 6 -2.90 -19.14 -36.04
N ILE A 7 -2.26 -20.32 -36.13
CA ILE A 7 -1.91 -21.13 -34.96
C ILE A 7 -0.82 -20.44 -34.13
N GLN A 8 0.19 -19.87 -34.79
CA GLN A 8 1.26 -19.13 -34.08
C GLN A 8 0.73 -17.86 -33.42
N TYR A 9 -0.13 -17.11 -34.10
CA TYR A 9 -0.77 -15.93 -33.55
C TYR A 9 -1.64 -16.27 -32.33
N ARG A 10 -2.45 -17.32 -32.44
CA ARG A 10 -3.27 -17.81 -31.33
C ARG A 10 -2.42 -18.27 -30.14
N ARG A 11 -1.30 -18.95 -30.39
CA ARG A 11 -0.36 -19.35 -29.33
C ARG A 11 0.17 -18.12 -28.60
N LEU A 12 0.68 -17.12 -29.31
CA LEU A 12 1.23 -15.90 -28.71
C LEU A 12 0.21 -15.17 -27.83
N ILE A 13 -1.04 -15.09 -28.28
CA ILE A 13 -2.12 -14.48 -27.49
C ILE A 13 -2.31 -15.22 -26.16
N PHE A 14 -2.52 -16.54 -26.22
CA PHE A 14 -2.90 -17.32 -25.03
C PHE A 14 -1.73 -17.64 -24.10
N THR A 15 -0.51 -17.80 -24.62
CA THR A 15 0.64 -18.19 -23.79
C THR A 15 1.41 -17.02 -23.23
N THR A 16 1.29 -15.84 -23.84
CA THR A 16 2.16 -14.71 -23.50
C THR A 16 1.35 -13.45 -23.25
N LEU A 17 0.49 -13.05 -24.18
CA LEU A 17 -0.19 -11.76 -24.07
C LEU A 17 -1.23 -11.73 -22.94
N GLU A 18 -2.09 -12.76 -22.85
CA GLU A 18 -3.09 -12.87 -21.79
C GLU A 18 -2.50 -12.96 -20.38
N PRO A 19 -1.50 -13.82 -20.09
CA PRO A 19 -0.91 -13.86 -18.74
C PRO A 19 -0.20 -12.56 -18.40
N LEU A 20 0.60 -11.98 -19.31
CA LEU A 20 1.26 -10.70 -19.05
C LEU A 20 0.26 -9.57 -18.75
N LEU A 21 -0.88 -9.54 -19.44
CA LEU A 21 -1.93 -8.55 -19.17
C LEU A 21 -2.61 -8.77 -17.82
N LYS A 22 -2.78 -10.03 -17.40
CA LYS A 22 -3.30 -10.34 -16.05
C LYS A 22 -2.31 -9.91 -14.97
N ASP A 23 -1.04 -10.21 -15.17
CA ASP A 23 0.03 -9.86 -14.23
C ASP A 23 0.18 -8.33 -14.11
N LEU A 24 0.22 -7.61 -15.23
CA LEU A 24 0.26 -6.14 -15.24
C LEU A 24 -0.96 -5.50 -14.57
N ARG A 25 -2.16 -6.08 -14.77
CA ARG A 25 -3.35 -5.61 -14.08
C ARG A 25 -3.26 -5.83 -12.57
N ALA A 26 -2.81 -7.00 -12.14
CA ALA A 26 -2.62 -7.31 -10.73
C ALA A 26 -1.58 -6.36 -10.08
N GLN A 27 -0.46 -6.10 -10.75
CA GLN A 27 0.57 -5.15 -10.30
C GLN A 27 0.00 -3.73 -10.17
N ARG A 28 -0.77 -3.28 -11.16
CA ARG A 28 -1.44 -1.98 -11.11
C ARG A 28 -2.45 -1.92 -9.96
N ASP A 29 -3.30 -2.93 -9.82
CA ASP A 29 -4.33 -2.95 -8.78
C ASP A 29 -3.70 -2.96 -7.37
N ALA A 30 -2.56 -3.67 -7.21
CA ALA A 30 -1.78 -3.63 -5.98
C ALA A 30 -1.18 -2.22 -5.73
N LEU A 31 -0.65 -1.57 -6.76
CA LEU A 31 -0.09 -0.22 -6.66
C LEU A 31 -1.16 0.80 -6.26
N ASP A 32 -2.33 0.74 -6.89
CA ASP A 32 -3.47 1.60 -6.58
C ASP A 32 -3.94 1.38 -5.13
N ALA A 33 -4.00 0.13 -4.68
CA ALA A 33 -4.33 -0.19 -3.28
C ALA A 33 -3.30 0.38 -2.29
N ALA A 34 -1.99 0.25 -2.59
CA ALA A 34 -0.93 0.78 -1.73
C ALA A 34 -0.95 2.32 -1.65
N VAL A 35 -1.22 2.99 -2.77
CA VAL A 35 -1.36 4.45 -2.84
C VAL A 35 -2.61 4.91 -2.09
N SER A 36 -3.75 4.24 -2.27
CA SER A 36 -4.99 4.54 -1.53
C SER A 36 -4.77 4.39 -0.02
N GLY A 37 -4.14 3.30 0.42
CA GLY A 37 -3.82 3.09 1.83
C GLY A 37 -2.94 4.21 2.43
N CYS A 38 -1.94 4.69 1.68
CA CYS A 38 -1.13 5.83 2.13
C CYS A 38 -1.95 7.12 2.27
N GLN A 39 -2.90 7.36 1.37
CA GLN A 39 -3.77 8.55 1.41
C GLN A 39 -4.76 8.48 2.57
N GLU A 40 -5.39 7.33 2.79
CA GLU A 40 -6.29 7.08 3.93
C GLU A 40 -5.58 7.31 5.26
N LEU A 41 -4.37 6.75 5.42
CA LEU A 41 -3.56 6.96 6.62
C LEU A 41 -3.19 8.44 6.81
N CYS A 42 -2.84 9.16 5.73
CA CYS A 42 -2.58 10.60 5.81
C CYS A 42 -3.80 11.39 6.27
N GLN A 43 -5.00 11.00 5.83
CA GLN A 43 -6.25 11.63 6.24
C GLN A 43 -6.52 11.39 7.73
N ILE A 44 -6.44 10.13 8.18
CA ILE A 44 -6.63 9.77 9.60
C ILE A 44 -5.63 10.51 10.50
N ILE A 45 -4.36 10.56 10.11
CA ILE A 45 -3.32 11.31 10.83
C ILE A 45 -3.65 12.81 10.86
N GLY A 46 -4.16 13.37 9.76
CA GLY A 46 -4.59 14.76 9.68
C GLY A 46 -5.76 15.07 10.63
N ASP A 47 -6.74 14.18 10.69
CA ASP A 47 -7.91 14.33 11.57
C ASP A 47 -7.49 14.22 13.05
N LEU A 48 -6.61 13.26 13.39
CA LEU A 48 -6.02 13.13 14.72
C LEU A 48 -5.18 14.34 15.15
N GLN A 49 -4.53 15.04 14.20
CA GLN A 49 -3.80 16.28 14.48
C GLN A 49 -4.75 17.47 14.70
N ALA A 50 -5.87 17.51 13.98
CA ALA A 50 -6.86 18.58 14.10
C ALA A 50 -7.64 18.48 15.42
N ASP A 51 -7.86 17.27 15.92
CA ASP A 51 -8.53 17.01 17.19
C ASP A 51 -7.62 17.32 18.40
N THR A 52 -7.43 18.62 18.68
CA THR A 52 -6.68 19.10 19.85
C THR A 52 -7.45 18.97 21.16
N SER A 53 -8.72 18.52 21.11
CA SER A 53 -9.60 18.42 22.27
C SER A 53 -9.22 17.31 23.25
N ASN A 54 -8.50 16.29 22.80
CA ASN A 54 -8.05 15.16 23.62
C ASN A 54 -6.53 15.10 23.61
N SER A 55 -5.89 15.30 24.77
CA SER A 55 -4.46 15.07 24.96
C SER A 55 -4.30 13.99 26.02
N PRO A 56 -3.94 12.75 25.65
CA PRO A 56 -3.52 12.24 24.33
C PRO A 56 -4.68 12.04 23.32
N PRO A 57 -4.39 12.02 22.00
CA PRO A 57 -5.38 11.78 20.96
C PRO A 57 -5.96 10.36 21.09
N ARG A 58 -7.29 10.27 21.14
CA ARG A 58 -8.03 9.01 21.27
C ARG A 58 -8.64 8.65 19.92
N LEU A 59 -8.50 7.39 19.49
CA LEU A 59 -9.04 6.90 18.22
C LEU A 59 -9.97 5.71 18.48
N GLU A 60 -11.23 5.84 18.10
CA GLU A 60 -12.21 4.75 18.07
C GLU A 60 -12.28 4.21 16.64
N THR A 61 -12.01 2.92 16.44
CA THR A 61 -11.91 2.33 15.11
C THR A 61 -12.34 0.87 15.10
N LEU A 62 -12.71 0.36 13.92
CA LEU A 62 -12.96 -1.05 13.68
C LEU A 62 -11.68 -1.70 13.18
N VAL A 63 -11.18 -2.69 13.92
CA VAL A 63 -9.98 -3.46 13.56
C VAL A 63 -10.41 -4.81 12.98
N ASP A 64 -9.92 -5.13 11.79
CA ASP A 64 -10.04 -6.48 11.22
C ASP A 64 -9.08 -7.43 11.92
N ILE A 65 -9.60 -8.49 12.55
CA ILE A 65 -8.81 -9.54 13.20
C ILE A 65 -8.62 -10.76 12.27
N GLY A 66 -9.19 -10.72 11.07
CA GLY A 66 -9.04 -11.73 10.01
C GLY A 66 -10.38 -12.31 9.58
N GLN A 67 -10.39 -12.93 8.38
CA GLN A 67 -11.62 -13.49 7.76
C GLN A 67 -12.79 -12.49 7.74
N ASN A 68 -12.48 -11.20 7.54
CA ASN A 68 -13.48 -10.12 7.47
C ASN A 68 -14.28 -9.97 8.78
N CYS A 69 -13.64 -10.24 9.92
CA CYS A 69 -14.21 -10.11 11.26
C CYS A 69 -13.66 -8.85 11.94
N PHE A 70 -14.56 -7.91 12.21
CA PHE A 70 -14.21 -6.59 12.75
C PHE A 70 -14.56 -6.48 14.22
N VAL A 71 -13.67 -5.91 15.00
CA VAL A 71 -13.86 -5.61 16.42
C VAL A 71 -13.69 -4.12 16.65
N GLU A 72 -14.58 -3.53 17.44
CA GLU A 72 -14.45 -2.16 17.90
C GLU A 72 -13.29 -2.04 18.89
N ALA A 73 -12.33 -1.19 18.57
CA ALA A 73 -11.14 -0.94 19.35
C ALA A 73 -11.05 0.54 19.70
N ILE A 74 -10.62 0.79 20.94
CA ILE A 74 -10.40 2.13 21.46
C ILE A 74 -8.91 2.27 21.73
N ILE A 75 -8.24 3.08 20.92
CA ILE A 75 -6.84 3.44 21.09
C ILE A 75 -6.78 4.65 22.02
N SER A 76 -6.23 4.42 23.21
CA SER A 76 -6.18 5.43 24.28
C SER A 76 -5.10 6.50 24.05
N ASP A 77 -4.04 6.14 23.32
CA ASP A 77 -2.98 7.06 22.88
C ASP A 77 -2.61 6.74 21.43
N ALA A 78 -3.06 7.58 20.51
CA ALA A 78 -2.78 7.48 19.08
C ALA A 78 -1.57 8.34 18.65
N SER A 79 -0.77 8.86 19.59
CA SER A 79 0.36 9.77 19.30
C SER A 79 1.50 9.15 18.49
N ARG A 80 1.51 7.82 18.36
CA ARG A 80 2.55 7.04 17.72
C ARG A 80 1.94 5.98 16.83
N LEU A 81 2.64 5.66 15.75
CA LEU A 81 2.23 4.65 14.80
C LEU A 81 3.44 3.84 14.36
N VAL A 82 3.20 2.57 14.05
CA VAL A 82 4.23 1.65 13.59
C VAL A 82 4.08 1.49 12.08
N VAL A 83 5.16 1.75 11.34
CA VAL A 83 5.18 1.61 9.89
C VAL A 83 6.13 0.48 9.50
N ASP A 84 5.68 -0.37 8.60
CA ASP A 84 6.53 -1.35 7.93
C ASP A 84 7.36 -0.69 6.84
N MET A 85 8.69 -0.85 6.94
CA MET A 85 9.69 -0.33 6.00
C MET A 85 9.90 -1.26 4.80
N GLY A 86 9.32 -2.47 4.78
CA GLY A 86 9.46 -3.44 3.69
C GLY A 86 10.81 -4.18 3.65
N ALA A 87 11.85 -3.64 4.31
CA ALA A 87 13.14 -4.31 4.43
C ALA A 87 13.09 -5.39 5.54
N TYR A 88 13.01 -6.66 5.17
CA TYR A 88 13.18 -7.82 6.07
C TYR A 88 12.29 -7.81 7.34
N GLY A 89 11.08 -7.25 7.26
CA GLY A 89 10.17 -7.15 8.41
C GLY A 89 10.61 -6.12 9.47
N VAL A 90 11.36 -5.10 9.04
CA VAL A 90 11.73 -3.97 9.91
C VAL A 90 10.53 -3.03 10.07
N HIS A 91 10.10 -2.91 11.32
CA HIS A 91 9.06 -1.98 11.73
C HIS A 91 9.67 -0.81 12.49
N VAL A 92 9.25 0.41 12.16
CA VAL A 92 9.72 1.64 12.81
C VAL A 92 8.53 2.34 13.45
N GLU A 93 8.71 2.75 14.70
CA GLU A 93 7.75 3.58 15.42
C GLU A 93 8.01 5.06 15.08
N LEU A 94 6.99 5.74 14.57
CA LEU A 94 7.02 7.15 14.18
C LEU A 94 5.99 7.93 14.99
N THR A 95 6.31 9.18 15.29
CA THR A 95 5.31 10.12 15.83
C THR A 95 4.35 10.55 14.72
N ILE A 96 3.13 10.99 15.08
CA ILE A 96 2.14 11.56 14.13
C ILE A 96 2.79 12.64 13.23
N SER A 97 3.65 13.49 13.79
CA SER A 97 4.36 14.55 13.06
C SER A 97 5.38 14.04 12.03
N GLU A 98 6.05 12.93 12.31
CA GLU A 98 7.05 12.32 11.41
C GLU A 98 6.41 11.40 10.38
N ALA A 99 5.26 10.80 10.72
CA ALA A 99 4.54 9.87 9.86
C ALA A 99 3.98 10.53 8.60
N LYS A 100 3.43 11.74 8.70
CA LYS A 100 2.84 12.46 7.56
C LYS A 100 3.86 12.69 6.41
N PRO A 101 5.05 13.29 6.64
CA PRO A 101 6.04 13.44 5.58
C PRO A 101 6.56 12.07 5.08
N PHE A 102 6.67 11.06 5.96
CA PHE A 102 7.07 9.71 5.56
C PHE A 102 6.08 9.08 4.57
N LEU A 103 4.77 9.13 4.85
CA LEU A 103 3.73 8.57 3.98
C LEU A 103 3.64 9.29 2.63
N VAL A 104 3.86 10.61 2.61
CA VAL A 104 3.92 11.39 1.36
C VAL A 104 5.15 11.01 0.53
N ALA A 105 6.31 10.82 1.17
CA ALA A 105 7.49 10.32 0.48
C ALA A 105 7.25 8.90 -0.07
N ARG A 106 6.64 8.02 0.73
CA ARG A 106 6.30 6.64 0.33
C ARG A 106 5.34 6.60 -0.86
N SER A 107 4.27 7.41 -0.85
CA SER A 107 3.32 7.46 -1.97
C SER A 107 3.96 8.00 -3.25
N THR A 108 4.84 8.99 -3.13
CA THR A 108 5.62 9.53 -4.27
C THR A 108 6.57 8.47 -4.83
N LEU A 109 7.23 7.68 -3.97
CA LEU A 109 8.10 6.58 -4.38
C LEU A 109 7.31 5.47 -5.07
N LEU A 110 6.18 5.06 -4.50
CA LEU A 110 5.27 4.07 -5.09
C LEU A 110 4.83 4.48 -6.50
N GLN A 111 4.41 5.73 -6.69
CA GLN A 111 4.03 6.25 -8.00
C GLN A 111 5.17 6.30 -9.01
N ARG A 112 6.42 6.42 -8.53
CA ARG A 112 7.60 6.58 -9.39
C ARG A 112 8.25 5.26 -9.80
N PHE A 113 8.28 4.28 -8.90
CA PHE A 113 9.00 3.02 -9.08
C PHE A 113 8.07 1.80 -9.21
N GLY A 114 6.78 1.92 -8.85
CA GLY A 114 5.90 0.75 -8.79
C GLY A 114 6.24 -0.18 -7.63
N ILE A 115 5.44 -1.22 -7.41
CA ILE A 115 5.59 -2.15 -6.28
C ILE A 115 6.80 -3.08 -6.47
N ASP A 116 7.03 -3.55 -7.69
CA ASP A 116 8.06 -4.55 -7.96
C ASP A 116 9.50 -4.04 -7.74
N ASP A 117 9.73 -2.73 -7.90
CA ASP A 117 11.04 -2.10 -7.66
C ASP A 117 11.31 -1.80 -6.17
N ILE A 118 10.28 -1.86 -5.32
CA ILE A 118 10.40 -1.55 -3.87
C ILE A 118 10.68 -2.82 -3.06
N ASP A 119 10.09 -3.96 -3.44
CA ASP A 119 10.40 -5.26 -2.83
C ASP A 119 11.63 -5.94 -3.47
N GLY A 120 11.98 -5.54 -4.69
CA GLY A 120 13.12 -6.03 -5.45
C GLY A 120 14.34 -5.11 -5.37
N ASN A 121 15.14 -5.25 -4.31
CA ASN A 121 16.58 -4.96 -4.27
C ASN A 121 17.07 -3.90 -5.29
N HIS A 122 16.96 -2.59 -5.01
CA HIS A 122 17.93 -1.58 -5.51
C HIS A 122 17.82 -0.14 -4.98
N LEU A 123 16.99 0.18 -3.99
CA LEU A 123 17.02 1.51 -3.37
C LEU A 123 17.48 1.41 -1.93
N GLY A 124 18.81 1.39 -1.76
CA GLY A 124 19.43 1.73 -0.49
C GLY A 124 19.28 3.22 -0.26
N PHE A 125 18.27 3.60 0.54
CA PHE A 125 18.26 4.78 1.39
C PHE A 125 17.44 4.48 2.65
#